data_AF-A0A9E6Y0U3-F1
#
_entry.id   AF-A0A9E6Y0U3-F1
#
_cell.length_a   1.000
_cell.length_b   1.000
_cell.length_c   1.000
_cell.angle_alpha   90.00
_cell.angle_beta   90.00
_cell.angle_gamma   90.00
#
_symmetry.space_group_name_H-M   'P 1'
#
loop_
_entity.id
_entity.type
_entity.pdbx_description
1 polymer ?
#
loop_
_entity_poly.entity_id
_entity_poly.type
_entity_poly.pdbx_seq_one_letter_code
_entity_poly.pdbx_strand_id
1 'polypeptide(L)' 'MTDQQATTHTYETATARIEEIIRRLDSGDAGLRETLELLREGRGLVEWCAGELEAVGQGLEELRLDELVARLESGAPR' A
#
# COMPACT_ATOMS: atom_id res chain seq x y z
N MET A 1 -15.95 -19.36 21.73
CA MET A 1 -15.84 -19.63 20.28
C MET A 1 -14.75 -18.74 19.76
N THR A 2 -13.68 -19.37 19.29
CA THR A 2 -12.40 -18.75 18.94
C THR A 2 -12.58 -17.80 17.76
N ASP A 3 -12.22 -16.53 17.96
CA ASP A 3 -12.21 -15.50 16.92
C ASP A 3 -11.07 -15.83 15.93
N GLN A 4 -11.43 -16.41 14.79
CA GLN A 4 -10.51 -16.62 13.69
C GLN A 4 -10.42 -15.29 12.93
N GLN A 5 -9.63 -14.35 13.47
CA GLN A 5 -9.23 -13.15 12.73
C GLN A 5 -8.39 -13.61 11.53
N ALA A 6 -9.05 -13.83 10.39
CA ALA A 6 -8.38 -13.83 9.11
C ALA A 6 -7.69 -12.46 9.01
N THR A 7 -6.36 -12.44 9.09
CA THR A 7 -5.57 -11.23 8.92
C THR A 7 -5.64 -10.83 7.46
N THR A 8 -6.73 -10.18 7.07
CA THR A 8 -6.80 -9.45 5.81
C THR A 8 -5.69 -8.41 5.86
N HIS A 9 -4.69 -8.55 4.99
CA HIS A 9 -3.65 -7.54 4.85
C HIS A 9 -4.29 -6.23 4.39
N THR A 10 -4.30 -5.22 5.28
CA THR A 10 -4.68 -3.84 4.96
C THR A 10 -3.45 -2.95 4.89
N TYR A 11 -3.59 -1.78 4.27
CA TYR A 11 -2.53 -0.78 4.15
C TYR A 11 -1.94 -0.39 5.51
N GLU A 12 -2.81 -0.20 6.50
CA GLU A 12 -2.45 0.16 7.87
C GLU A 12 -1.70 -0.98 8.56
N THR A 13 -2.15 -2.22 8.40
CA THR A 13 -1.46 -3.38 8.99
C THR A 13 -0.09 -3.63 8.37
N ALA A 14 0.04 -3.43 7.05
CA ALA A 14 1.32 -3.55 6.34
C ALA A 14 2.30 -2.46 6.79
N THR A 15 1.82 -1.22 6.93
CA THR A 15 2.63 -0.10 7.42
C THR A 15 3.09 -0.32 8.86
N ALA A 16 2.19 -0.75 9.75
CA ALA A 16 2.54 -1.09 11.13
C ALA A 16 3.60 -2.20 11.21
N ARG A 17 3.53 -3.20 10.32
CA ARG A 17 4.53 -4.25 10.23
C ARG A 17 5.87 -3.74 9.71
N ILE A 18 5.88 -2.86 8.70
CA ILE A 18 7.11 -2.20 8.21
C ILE A 18 7.80 -1.45 9.35
N GLU A 19 7.06 -0.70 10.17
CA GLU A 19 7.64 0.01 11.32
C GLU A 19 8.26 -0.94 12.36
N GLU A 20 7.62 -2.09 12.61
CA GLU A 20 8.17 -3.11 13.49
C GLU A 20 9.48 -3.70 12.95
N ILE A 21 9.53 -3.98 11.64
CA ILE A 21 10.74 -4.43 10.95
C ILE A 21 11.85 -3.39 11.08
N ILE A 22 11.56 -2.11 10.84
CA ILE A 22 12.52 -1.00 11.00
C ILE A 22 13.06 -0.97 12.44
N ARG A 23 12.16 -0.96 13.44
CA ARG A 23 12.57 -0.98 14.86
C ARG A 23 13.47 -2.16 15.19
N ARG A 24 13.20 -3.34 14.63
CA ARG A 24 14.01 -4.54 14.86
C ARG A 24 15.38 -4.45 14.18
N LEU A 25 15.46 -3.90 12.97
CA LEU A 25 16.71 -3.70 12.25
C LEU A 25 17.57 -2.62 12.92
N ASP A 26 16.96 -1.51 13.35
CA ASP A 26 17.64 -0.39 14.03
C ASP A 26 18.18 -0.77 15.41
N SER A 27 17.62 -1.81 16.05
CA SER A 27 18.14 -2.31 17.33
C SER A 27 19.54 -2.90 17.21
N GLY A 28 19.93 -3.36 16.01
CA GLY A 28 21.22 -3.99 15.76
C GLY A 28 21.38 -5.39 16.38
N ASP A 29 20.38 -5.89 17.09
CA ASP A 29 20.40 -7.21 17.74
C ASP A 29 19.92 -8.33 16.81
N ALA A 30 19.55 -8.00 15.57
CA ALA A 30 19.14 -8.98 14.58
C ALA A 30 20.37 -9.69 14.01
N GLY A 31 20.39 -11.02 14.08
CA GLY A 31 21.44 -11.82 13.45
C GLY A 31 21.31 -11.83 11.92
N LEU A 32 22.39 -12.14 11.19
CA LEU A 32 22.43 -12.08 9.72
C LEU A 32 21.22 -12.76 9.02
N ARG A 33 20.85 -13.96 9.47
CA ARG A 33 19.71 -14.69 8.89
C ARG A 33 18.39 -13.97 9.15
N GLU A 34 18.20 -13.44 10.36
CA GLU A 34 17.02 -12.68 10.73
C GLU A 34 16.93 -11.39 9.91
N THR A 35 18.03 -10.64 9.78
CA THR A 35 18.12 -9.45 8.94
C THR A 35 17.70 -9.73 7.50
N LEU A 36 18.12 -10.85 6.92
CA LEU A 36 17.73 -11.23 5.55
C LEU A 36 16.23 -11.50 5.42
N GLU A 37 15.62 -12.19 6.39
CA GLU A 37 14.17 -12.43 6.36
C GLU A 37 13.38 -11.13 6.56
N LEU A 38 13.78 -10.30 7.53
CA LEU A 38 13.19 -8.99 7.78
C LEU A 38 13.25 -8.09 6.55
N LEU A 39 14.38 -8.07 5.82
CA LEU A 39 14.52 -7.30 4.59
C LEU A 39 13.65 -7.83 3.44
N ARG A 40 13.50 -9.16 3.34
CA ARG A 40 12.60 -9.76 2.33
C ARG A 40 11.15 -9.43 2.61
N GLU A 41 10.74 -9.57 3.87
CA GLU A 41 9.40 -9.23 4.32
C GLU A 41 9.11 -7.74 4.10
N GLY A 42 10.00 -6.87 4.59
CA GLY A 42 9.86 -5.42 4.45
C GLY A 42 9.76 -4.98 3.00
N ARG A 43 10.58 -5.56 2.10
CA ARG A 43 10.47 -5.28 0.67
C ARG A 43 9.11 -5.66 0.10
N GLY A 44 8.62 -6.86 0.41
CA GLY A 44 7.32 -7.31 -0.07
C GLY A 44 6.17 -6.41 0.39
N LEU A 45 6.23 -5.95 1.65
CA LEU A 45 5.24 -5.02 2.19
C LEU A 45 5.30 -3.64 1.50
N VAL A 46 6.51 -3.11 1.25
CA VAL A 46 6.68 -1.83 0.55
C VAL A 46 6.17 -1.92 -0.89
N GLU A 47 6.51 -2.99 -1.62
CA GLU A 47 6.03 -3.23 -2.98
C GLU A 47 4.50 -3.32 -3.03
N TRP A 48 3.91 -4.03 -2.07
CA TRP A 48 2.46 -4.14 -1.97
C TRP A 48 1.79 -2.79 -1.67
N CYS A 49 2.28 -2.04 -0.68
CA CYS A 49 1.76 -0.70 -0.36
C CYS A 49 1.87 0.26 -1.54
N ALA A 50 2.97 0.19 -2.31
CA ALA A 50 3.13 1.00 -3.52
C ALA A 50 2.06 0.66 -4.58
N GLY A 51 1.76 -0.63 -4.77
CA GLY A 51 0.69 -1.08 -5.68
C GLY A 51 -0.70 -0.59 -5.25
N GLU A 52 -1.01 -0.62 -3.96
CA GLU A 52 -2.29 -0.10 -3.45
C GLU A 52 -2.43 1.40 -3.73
N LEU A 53 -1.36 2.18 -3.51
CA LEU A 53 -1.35 3.62 -3.79
C LEU A 53 -1.44 3.93 -5.28
N GLU A 54 -0.81 3.12 -6.13
CA GLU A 54 -0.90 3.24 -7.58
C GLU A 54 -2.34 3.01 -8.06
N ALA A 55 -3.02 1.97 -7.54
CA ALA A 55 -4.41 1.69 -7.86
C ALA A 55 -5.35 2.84 -7.46
N VAL A 56 -5.13 3.43 -6.28
CA VAL A 56 -5.86 4.63 -5.85
C VAL A 56 -5.57 5.82 -6.77
N GLY A 57 -4.31 6.01 -7.17
CA GLY A 57 -3.89 7.05 -8.11
C GLY A 57 -4.58 6.95 -9.46
N GLN A 58 -4.64 5.74 -10.03
CA GLN A 58 -5.33 5.46 -11.30
C GLN A 58 -6.82 5.77 -11.20
N GLY A 59 -7.50 5.32 -10.13
CA GLY A 59 -8.92 5.61 -9.94
C GLY A 59 -9.23 7.10 -9.81
N LEU A 60 -8.34 7.89 -9.20
CA LEU A 60 -8.48 9.35 -9.13
C LEU A 60 -8.27 10.02 -10.50
N GLU A 61 -7.35 9.51 -11.31
CA GLU A 61 -7.11 10.02 -12.66
C GLU A 61 -8.31 9.75 -13.58
N GLU A 62 -8.88 8.55 -13.54
CA GLU A 62 -10.10 8.19 -14.28
C GLU A 62 -11.27 9.11 -13.92
N LEU A 63 -11.53 9.33 -12.62
CA LEU A 63 -12.60 10.21 -12.17
C LEU A 63 -12.43 11.66 -12.70
N ARG A 64 -11.18 12.15 -12.73
CA ARG A 64 -10.86 13.47 -13.27
C ARG A 64 -11.07 13.54 -14.78
N LEU A 65 -10.76 12.47 -15.52
CA LEU A 65 -11.02 12.40 -16.96
C LEU A 65 -12.52 12.43 -17.25
N ASP A 66 -13.32 11.67 -16.50
CA ASP A 66 -14.78 11.67 -16.63
C ASP A 66 -15.39 13.07 -16.40
N GLU A 67 -14.89 13.79 -15.39
CA GLU A 67 -15.31 15.18 -15.13
C GLU A 67 -14.99 16.10 -16.32
N LEU A 68 -13.81 15.96 -16.93
CA LEU A 68 -13.41 16.74 -18.09
C LEU A 68 -14.29 16.42 -19.32
N VAL A 69 -14.62 15.15 -19.55
CA VAL A 69 -15.52 14.74 -20.63
C VAL A 69 -16.90 15.38 -20.45
N ALA A 70 -17.50 15.28 -19.25
CA ALA A 70 -18.81 15.87 -18.97
C ALA A 70 -18.84 17.40 -19.20
N ARG A 71 -17.74 18.10 -18.89
CA ARG A 71 -17.60 19.54 -19.15
C ARG A 71 -17.49 19.87 -20.65
N LEU A 72 -16.82 19.03 -21.43
CA LEU A 72 -16.72 19.22 -22.88
C LEU A 72 -18.07 18.97 -23.57
N GLU A 73 -18.78 17.92 -23.18
CA GLU A 73 -20.10 17.58 -23.72
C GLU A 73 -21.16 18.65 -23.40
N SER A 74 -21.11 19.24 -22.20
CA SER A 74 -22.01 20.32 -21.80
C SER A 74 -21.67 21.68 -22.42
N GLY A 75 -20.44 21.87 -22.91
CA GLY A 75 -19.95 23.12 -23.51
C GLY A 75 -19.99 23.15 -25.04
N ALA A 76 -20.35 22.06 -25.72
CA ALA A 76 -20.38 22.00 -27.18
C ALA A 76 -21.57 22.81 -27.74
N PRO A 77 -21.35 23.87 -28.55
CA PRO A 77 -22.43 24.53 -29.27
C PRO A 77 -23.03 23.55 -30.30
N ARG A 78 -24.35 23.42 -30.30
CA ARG A 78 -25.11 22.69 -31.33
C ARG A 78 -24.90 23.29 -32.71
#